data_AF-A0A350WLY5-F1
#
_entry.id   AF-A0A350WLY5-F1
#
_cell.length_a   1.000
_cell.length_b   1.000
_cell.length_c   1.000
_cell.angle_alpha   90.00
_cell.angle_beta   90.00
_cell.angle_gamma   90.00
#
_symmetry.space_group_name_H-M   'P 1'
#
loop_
_entity.id
_entity.type
_entity.pdbx_description
1 polymer ?
#
loop_
_entity_poly.entity_id
_entity_poly.type
_entity_poly.pdbx_seq_one_letter_code
_entity_poly.pdbx_strand_id
1 'polypeptide(L)'
;MTEIDLTSPSLYINRELSLLEFQRRVLEEARDEENPLLERLKFLAIFGSNMDEFYMVRVSGIRKQVESNVMKLSEDGLTPREELAAIRKVAQGLMQDAQNCFQRKLLSSLDKEGIHVLDYQKLSKSQKERADSYFKDVIYPVLTPLALDPGHPFPHISNLSLNLAIVIRDKKGNEKFARLKVPDTLPRLIPIKRSSGSARKDGTIPFHHYFVWLEQVIAANLCDLFPGLEVVDAHPFRIVRDADIEIQELEADDLLETMQQSIRKRKFGSVVQVAIYPSMPDEIRDLLVENLEVQPNDVYVMNHPLGLANLWQLYNSVERFELKYPPYKQRTPKPLRDLETPESIFEIIRSENVLLHHPYETFSPVIDFLYTAARDPNVLAIKQTVYRVGSNAPVVEALLEAAERGKQVAVLMELKARFDEESNIGWARALEDAGVHVVYGLVGLKTHCKVSMIVRREGEGIRRYLHLATGNYNAVTSRFYED
;
A
#
# COMPACT_ATOMS: atom_id res chain seq x y z
N MET A 1 -43.13 16.71 19.21
CA MET A 1 -41.87 15.94 19.10
C MET A 1 -40.82 16.78 19.79
N THR A 2 -40.13 16.24 20.78
CA THR A 2 -38.97 16.91 21.38
C THR A 2 -37.93 17.16 20.29
N GLU A 3 -37.44 18.40 20.20
CA GLU A 3 -36.42 18.81 19.25
C GLU A 3 -35.15 17.98 19.51
N ILE A 4 -34.62 17.33 18.47
CA ILE A 4 -33.43 16.50 18.59
C ILE A 4 -32.23 17.44 18.69
N ASP A 5 -31.51 17.39 19.79
CA ASP A 5 -30.24 18.12 19.95
C ASP A 5 -29.14 17.43 19.14
N LEU A 6 -28.87 17.94 17.94
CA LEU A 6 -27.82 17.46 17.05
C LEU A 6 -26.40 17.67 17.60
N THR A 7 -26.22 18.28 18.77
CA THR A 7 -24.90 18.38 19.43
C THR A 7 -24.66 17.24 20.43
N SER A 8 -25.67 16.40 20.68
CA SER A 8 -25.55 15.29 21.63
C SER A 8 -24.56 14.22 21.13
N PRO A 9 -23.48 13.93 21.89
CA PRO A 9 -22.48 12.93 21.48
C PRO A 9 -23.05 11.52 21.28
N SER A 10 -24.14 11.19 21.96
CA SER A 10 -24.80 9.88 21.84
C SER A 10 -25.43 9.62 20.46
N LEU A 11 -25.54 10.64 19.62
CA LEU A 11 -26.06 10.51 18.25
C LEU A 11 -24.98 10.12 17.24
N TYR A 12 -23.71 10.13 17.63
CA TYR A 12 -22.57 9.94 16.74
C TYR A 12 -21.78 8.67 17.09
N ILE A 13 -21.19 8.09 16.06
CA ILE A 13 -20.22 6.99 16.20
C ILE A 13 -18.85 7.60 15.92
N ASN A 14 -17.87 7.27 16.76
CA ASN A 14 -16.49 7.66 16.53
C ASN A 14 -16.04 7.18 15.14
N ARG A 15 -15.51 8.12 14.34
CA ARG A 15 -15.06 7.84 12.97
C ARG A 15 -13.99 6.75 12.91
N GLU A 16 -13.01 6.79 13.80
CA GLU A 16 -11.88 5.89 13.75
C GLU A 16 -12.23 4.49 14.28
N LEU A 17 -13.11 4.41 15.30
CA LEU A 17 -13.69 3.13 15.71
C LEU A 17 -14.60 2.54 14.63
N SER A 18 -15.38 3.36 13.92
CA SER A 18 -16.16 2.91 12.76
C SER A 18 -15.27 2.34 11.66
N LEU A 19 -14.10 2.96 11.41
CA LEU A 19 -13.12 2.44 10.46
C LEU A 19 -12.51 1.10 10.90
N LEU A 20 -12.31 0.87 12.20
CA LEU A 20 -11.91 -0.44 12.72
C LEU A 20 -13.00 -1.50 12.54
N GLU A 21 -14.28 -1.14 12.67
CA GLU A 21 -15.38 -2.05 12.37
C GLU A 21 -15.49 -2.36 10.87
N PHE A 22 -15.13 -1.42 9.99
CA PHE A 22 -14.91 -1.74 8.57
C PHE A 22 -13.77 -2.76 8.40
N GLN A 23 -12.65 -2.63 9.12
CA GLN A 23 -11.58 -3.65 9.07
C GLN A 23 -12.04 -5.01 9.62
N ARG A 24 -12.99 -5.03 10.57
CA ARG A 24 -13.63 -6.28 10.99
C ARG A 24 -14.34 -6.96 9.83
N ARG A 25 -15.09 -6.22 9.00
CA ARG A 25 -15.73 -6.75 7.78
C ARG A 25 -14.71 -7.29 6.78
N VAL A 26 -13.59 -6.60 6.57
CA VAL A 26 -12.49 -7.12 5.73
C VAL A 26 -11.94 -8.44 6.28
N LEU A 27 -11.83 -8.56 7.60
CA LEU A 27 -11.38 -9.79 8.25
C LEU A 27 -12.44 -10.92 8.20
N GLU A 28 -13.73 -10.59 8.17
CA GLU A 28 -14.80 -11.56 7.94
C GLU A 28 -14.64 -12.27 6.59
N GLU A 29 -14.28 -11.55 5.53
CA GLU A 29 -14.00 -12.15 4.21
C GLU A 29 -12.83 -13.13 4.21
N ALA A 30 -11.81 -12.89 5.04
CA ALA A 30 -10.71 -13.85 5.24
C ALA A 30 -11.15 -15.10 6.02
N ARG A 31 -12.16 -14.97 6.87
CA ARG A 31 -12.69 -16.05 7.70
C ARG A 31 -13.73 -16.88 6.99
N ASP A 32 -14.47 -16.28 6.08
CA ASP A 32 -15.50 -16.93 5.28
C ASP A 32 -14.93 -18.11 4.49
N GLU A 33 -15.56 -19.28 4.64
CA GLU A 33 -15.15 -20.51 3.99
C GLU A 33 -15.80 -20.70 2.61
N GLU A 34 -16.78 -19.86 2.25
CA GLU A 34 -17.34 -19.79 0.90
C GLU A 34 -16.37 -19.10 -0.08
N ASN A 35 -15.46 -18.26 0.45
CA ASN A 35 -14.41 -17.63 -0.33
C ASN A 35 -13.29 -18.63 -0.68
N PRO A 36 -12.77 -18.63 -1.93
CA PRO A 36 -11.63 -19.46 -2.31
C PRO A 36 -10.41 -19.22 -1.41
N LEU A 37 -9.61 -20.26 -1.16
CA LEU A 37 -8.58 -20.24 -0.13
C LEU A 37 -7.55 -19.11 -0.31
N LEU A 38 -7.10 -18.84 -1.53
CA LEU A 38 -6.15 -17.75 -1.78
C LEU A 38 -6.82 -16.37 -1.70
N GLU A 39 -8.12 -16.27 -1.94
CA GLU A 39 -8.86 -15.01 -1.74
C GLU A 39 -8.97 -14.67 -0.25
N ARG A 40 -9.18 -15.67 0.61
CA ARG A 40 -9.13 -15.48 2.07
C ARG A 40 -7.77 -14.98 2.53
N LEU A 41 -6.69 -15.52 1.95
CA LEU A 41 -5.33 -15.06 2.20
C LEU A 41 -5.11 -13.62 1.71
N LYS A 42 -5.67 -13.27 0.54
CA LYS A 42 -5.68 -11.91 -0.02
C LYS A 42 -6.35 -10.94 0.94
N PHE A 43 -7.50 -11.29 1.52
CA PHE A 43 -8.19 -10.44 2.49
C PHE A 43 -7.40 -10.20 3.78
N LEU A 44 -6.62 -11.17 4.27
CA LEU A 44 -5.66 -10.90 5.36
C LEU A 44 -4.55 -9.93 4.95
N ALA A 45 -4.08 -10.02 3.71
CA ALA A 45 -3.09 -9.09 3.19
C ALA A 45 -3.65 -7.66 3.03
N ILE A 46 -4.91 -7.54 2.59
CA ILE A 46 -5.67 -6.28 2.53
C ILE A 46 -5.82 -5.71 3.94
N PHE A 47 -6.30 -6.50 4.90
CA PHE A 47 -6.42 -6.10 6.30
C PHE A 47 -5.07 -5.58 6.83
N GLY A 48 -3.97 -6.31 6.61
CA GLY A 48 -2.64 -5.87 7.01
C GLY A 48 -2.23 -4.52 6.42
N SER A 49 -2.47 -4.32 5.11
CA SER A 49 -2.15 -3.08 4.40
C SER A 49 -3.00 -1.90 4.90
N ASN A 50 -4.29 -2.14 5.14
CA ASN A 50 -5.21 -1.14 5.66
C ASN A 50 -4.86 -0.74 7.10
N MET A 51 -4.50 -1.71 7.95
CA MET A 51 -4.07 -1.43 9.32
C MET A 51 -2.76 -0.63 9.33
N ASP A 52 -1.82 -0.94 8.44
CA ASP A 52 -0.62 -0.12 8.29
C ASP A 52 -0.98 1.34 7.94
N GLU A 53 -1.84 1.58 6.95
CA GLU A 53 -2.31 2.93 6.60
C GLU A 53 -3.04 3.63 7.75
N PHE A 54 -3.90 2.90 8.46
CA PHE A 54 -4.63 3.41 9.61
C PHE A 54 -3.67 3.94 10.69
N TYR A 55 -2.60 3.21 11.00
CA TYR A 55 -1.60 3.67 11.97
C TYR A 55 -0.75 4.82 11.42
N MET A 56 -0.34 4.73 10.15
CA MET A 56 0.49 5.73 9.49
C MET A 56 -0.17 7.11 9.40
N VAL A 57 -1.50 7.18 9.35
CA VAL A 57 -2.24 8.41 9.06
C VAL A 57 -3.21 8.79 10.19
N ARG A 58 -4.05 7.87 10.64
CA ARG A 58 -5.12 8.19 11.62
C ARG A 58 -4.57 8.24 13.02
N VAL A 59 -3.91 7.16 13.44
CA VAL A 59 -3.32 7.06 14.79
C VAL A 59 -2.22 8.09 14.99
N SER A 60 -1.39 8.33 13.98
CA SER A 60 -0.36 9.38 14.04
C SER A 60 -0.96 10.77 14.22
N GLY A 61 -2.04 11.09 13.50
CA GLY A 61 -2.76 12.37 13.63
C GLY A 61 -3.32 12.59 15.03
N ILE A 62 -3.97 11.59 15.62
CA ILE A 62 -4.51 11.69 16.99
C ILE A 62 -3.37 11.76 18.02
N ARG A 63 -2.27 11.02 17.80
CA ARG A 63 -1.10 11.09 18.67
C ARG A 63 -0.49 12.49 18.71
N LYS A 64 -0.36 13.16 17.57
CA LYS A 64 0.09 14.56 17.50
C LYS A 64 -0.82 15.52 18.27
N GLN A 65 -2.15 15.28 18.24
CA GLN A 65 -3.10 16.06 19.04
C GLN A 65 -2.85 15.88 20.55
N VAL A 66 -2.58 14.66 21.00
CA VAL A 66 -2.23 14.38 22.41
C VAL A 66 -0.90 15.04 22.79
N GLU A 67 0.13 14.94 21.95
CA GLU A 67 1.45 15.57 22.17
C GLU A 67 1.34 17.10 22.23
N SER A 68 0.42 17.68 21.46
CA SER A 68 0.12 19.12 21.44
C SER A 68 -0.90 19.56 22.51
N ASN A 69 -1.29 18.66 23.43
CA ASN A 69 -2.29 18.91 24.48
C ASN A 69 -3.64 19.46 23.96
N VAL A 70 -4.07 19.00 22.80
CA VAL A 70 -5.40 19.34 22.24
C VAL A 70 -6.48 18.67 23.10
N MET A 71 -7.42 19.48 23.58
CA MET A 71 -8.55 19.03 24.41
C MET A 71 -9.89 19.03 23.66
N LYS A 72 -9.87 19.29 22.36
CA LYS A 72 -11.08 19.27 21.53
C LYS A 72 -11.63 17.84 21.51
N LEU A 73 -12.89 17.69 21.89
CA LEU A 73 -13.58 16.41 21.86
C LEU A 73 -13.94 16.02 20.42
N SER A 74 -13.94 14.71 20.16
CA SER A 74 -14.56 14.13 18.98
C SER A 74 -16.09 14.31 19.02
N GLU A 75 -16.75 14.07 17.89
CA GLU A 75 -18.22 14.18 17.78
C GLU A 75 -18.96 13.23 18.72
N ASP A 76 -18.35 12.10 19.10
CA ASP A 76 -18.87 11.14 20.09
C ASP A 76 -18.43 11.45 21.53
N GLY A 77 -17.72 12.57 21.76
CA GLY A 77 -17.44 13.11 23.08
C GLY A 77 -16.15 12.62 23.74
N LEU A 78 -15.27 11.91 23.01
CA LEU A 78 -14.00 11.44 23.52
C LEU A 78 -12.91 12.51 23.40
N THR A 79 -12.02 12.57 24.39
CA THR A 79 -10.73 13.27 24.23
C THR A 79 -9.80 12.47 23.31
N PRO A 80 -8.81 13.10 22.66
CA PRO A 80 -7.83 12.38 21.84
C PRO A 80 -7.10 11.25 22.59
N ARG A 81 -6.89 11.40 23.91
CA ARG A 81 -6.27 10.36 24.74
C ARG A 81 -7.20 9.17 24.98
N GLU A 82 -8.48 9.41 25.22
CA GLU A 82 -9.49 8.36 25.35
C GLU A 82 -9.72 7.63 24.02
N GLU A 83 -9.75 8.39 22.91
CA GLU A 83 -9.87 7.84 21.56
C GLU A 83 -8.69 6.91 21.22
N LEU A 84 -7.44 7.30 21.48
CA LEU A 84 -6.28 6.41 21.31
C LEU A 84 -6.37 5.14 22.17
N ALA A 85 -6.86 5.25 23.41
CA ALA A 85 -7.04 4.09 24.28
C ALA A 85 -8.12 3.13 23.74
N ALA A 86 -9.24 3.67 23.23
CA ALA A 86 -10.30 2.91 22.61
C ALA A 86 -9.83 2.23 21.31
N ILE A 87 -9.14 2.97 20.44
CA ILE A 87 -8.53 2.46 19.21
C ILE A 87 -7.59 1.29 19.53
N ARG A 88 -6.66 1.48 20.47
CA ARG A 88 -5.69 0.45 20.86
C ARG A 88 -6.38 -0.85 21.26
N LYS A 89 -7.40 -0.76 22.12
CA LYS A 89 -8.17 -1.92 22.60
C LYS A 89 -8.80 -2.70 21.44
N VAL A 90 -9.47 -2.02 20.52
CA VAL A 90 -10.15 -2.66 19.38
C VAL A 90 -9.13 -3.19 18.36
N ALA A 91 -8.11 -2.40 18.02
CA ALA A 91 -7.10 -2.77 17.03
C ALA A 91 -6.26 -3.98 17.47
N GLN A 92 -5.85 -4.05 18.75
CA GLN A 92 -5.14 -5.22 19.28
C GLN A 92 -5.97 -6.51 19.12
N GLY A 93 -7.27 -6.44 19.44
CA GLY A 93 -8.20 -7.54 19.26
C GLY A 93 -8.24 -8.00 17.79
N LEU A 94 -8.43 -7.06 16.85
CA LEU A 94 -8.49 -7.36 15.41
C LEU A 94 -7.17 -7.93 14.86
N MET A 95 -6.02 -7.39 15.27
CA MET A 95 -4.70 -7.90 14.85
C MET A 95 -4.47 -9.33 15.34
N GLN A 96 -4.79 -9.60 16.62
CA GLN A 96 -4.67 -10.95 17.19
C GLN A 96 -5.59 -11.93 16.46
N ASP A 97 -6.79 -11.49 16.13
CA ASP A 97 -7.81 -12.23 15.41
C ASP A 97 -7.40 -12.57 13.96
N ALA A 98 -6.74 -11.64 13.27
CA ALA A 98 -6.19 -11.84 11.93
C ALA A 98 -5.02 -12.85 11.95
N GLN A 99 -4.14 -12.76 12.95
CA GLN A 99 -3.04 -13.71 13.11
C GLN A 99 -3.52 -15.11 13.46
N ASN A 100 -4.53 -15.22 14.34
CA ASN A 100 -5.16 -16.50 14.65
C ASN A 100 -5.83 -17.11 13.41
N CYS A 101 -6.48 -16.30 12.57
CA CYS A 101 -7.04 -16.75 11.30
C CYS A 101 -5.94 -17.34 10.39
N PHE A 102 -4.82 -16.65 10.23
CA PHE A 102 -3.69 -17.15 9.45
C PHE A 102 -3.12 -18.45 10.03
N GLN A 103 -2.72 -18.42 11.31
CA GLN A 103 -1.97 -19.50 11.94
C GLN A 103 -2.80 -20.77 12.17
N ARG A 104 -4.03 -20.62 12.67
CA ARG A 104 -4.85 -21.76 13.12
C ARG A 104 -5.75 -22.32 12.03
N LYS A 105 -6.10 -21.52 11.02
CA LYS A 105 -6.98 -21.95 9.93
C LYS A 105 -6.25 -22.03 8.60
N LEU A 106 -5.75 -20.89 8.10
CA LEU A 106 -5.27 -20.82 6.71
C LEU A 106 -4.01 -21.64 6.48
N LEU A 107 -3.04 -21.67 7.41
CA LEU A 107 -1.83 -22.48 7.23
C LEU A 107 -2.14 -23.97 7.03
N SER A 108 -3.07 -24.54 7.81
CA SER A 108 -3.47 -25.95 7.64
C SER A 108 -4.21 -26.20 6.34
N SER A 109 -5.07 -25.27 5.91
CA SER A 109 -5.77 -25.38 4.63
C SER A 109 -4.81 -25.25 3.44
N LEU A 110 -3.84 -24.34 3.51
CA LEU A 110 -2.80 -24.17 2.49
C LEU A 110 -1.95 -25.44 2.36
N ASP A 111 -1.57 -26.05 3.49
CA ASP A 111 -0.80 -27.29 3.53
C ASP A 111 -1.51 -28.44 2.79
N LYS A 112 -2.83 -28.62 3.04
CA LYS A 112 -3.68 -29.59 2.36
C LYS A 112 -3.77 -29.34 0.85
N GLU A 113 -3.77 -28.08 0.44
CA GLU A 113 -3.75 -27.66 -0.97
C GLU A 113 -2.34 -27.64 -1.57
N GLY A 114 -1.32 -28.19 -0.90
CA GLY A 114 0.03 -28.26 -1.47
C GLY A 114 0.84 -26.96 -1.38
N ILE A 115 0.37 -25.96 -0.63
CA ILE A 115 1.07 -24.69 -0.42
C ILE A 115 1.66 -24.68 1.00
N HIS A 116 2.97 -24.88 1.08
CA HIS A 116 3.70 -25.11 2.33
C HIS A 116 4.45 -23.84 2.73
N VAL A 117 4.03 -23.19 3.82
CA VAL A 117 4.78 -22.10 4.45
C VAL A 117 5.42 -22.65 5.72
N LEU A 118 6.72 -22.91 5.66
CA LEU A 118 7.44 -23.65 6.69
C LEU A 118 8.32 -22.73 7.52
N ASP A 119 8.39 -23.02 8.82
CA ASP A 119 9.45 -22.45 9.65
C ASP A 119 10.81 -23.02 9.24
N TYR A 120 11.86 -22.20 9.24
CA TYR A 120 13.21 -22.63 8.88
C TYR A 120 13.64 -23.90 9.64
N GLN A 121 13.30 -24.00 10.93
CA GLN A 121 13.65 -25.15 11.76
C GLN A 121 13.01 -26.46 11.28
N LYS A 122 11.81 -26.39 10.68
CA LYS A 122 11.04 -27.54 10.16
C LYS A 122 11.45 -27.96 8.75
N LEU A 123 12.36 -27.24 8.11
CA LEU A 123 12.90 -27.61 6.81
C LEU A 123 13.67 -28.94 6.89
N SER A 124 13.51 -29.77 5.86
CA SER A 124 14.36 -30.94 5.67
C SER A 124 15.82 -30.54 5.44
N LYS A 125 16.75 -31.49 5.60
CA LYS A 125 18.18 -31.23 5.39
C LYS A 125 18.47 -30.61 4.02
N SER A 126 17.91 -31.16 2.94
CA SER A 126 18.11 -30.63 1.59
C SER A 126 17.45 -29.28 1.35
N GLN A 127 16.34 -28.99 2.04
CA GLN A 127 15.70 -27.68 2.01
C GLN A 127 16.55 -26.62 2.73
N LYS A 128 17.14 -26.96 3.89
CA LYS A 128 18.07 -26.08 4.62
C LYS A 128 19.30 -25.77 3.79
N GLU A 129 19.97 -26.78 3.25
CA GLU A 129 21.15 -26.60 2.38
C GLU A 129 20.88 -25.62 1.23
N ARG A 130 19.68 -25.67 0.65
CA ARG A 130 19.27 -24.76 -0.41
C ARG A 130 18.94 -23.35 0.09
N ALA A 131 18.26 -23.23 1.22
CA ALA A 131 18.00 -21.93 1.85
C ALA A 131 19.32 -21.23 2.25
N ASP A 132 20.28 -21.98 2.78
CA ASP A 132 21.60 -21.49 3.19
C ASP A 132 22.46 -21.12 1.99
N SER A 133 22.38 -21.88 0.88
CA SER A 133 23.04 -21.50 -0.37
C SER A 133 22.45 -20.20 -0.92
N TYR A 134 21.11 -20.07 -0.94
CA TYR A 134 20.45 -18.83 -1.34
C TYR A 134 20.82 -17.66 -0.42
N PHE A 135 20.99 -17.91 0.88
CA PHE A 135 21.50 -16.91 1.79
C PHE A 135 22.88 -16.41 1.35
N LYS A 136 23.84 -17.31 1.15
CA LYS A 136 25.21 -16.93 0.79
C LYS A 136 25.30 -16.21 -0.56
N ASP A 137 24.56 -16.69 -1.56
CA ASP A 137 24.68 -16.20 -2.93
C ASP A 137 23.87 -14.92 -3.19
N VAL A 138 22.73 -14.75 -2.51
CA VAL A 138 21.75 -13.69 -2.83
C VAL A 138 21.47 -12.78 -1.65
N ILE A 139 21.25 -13.32 -0.44
CA ILE A 139 20.84 -12.51 0.71
C ILE A 139 22.05 -11.80 1.34
N TYR A 140 23.11 -12.54 1.64
CA TYR A 140 24.30 -12.04 2.35
C TYR A 140 24.90 -10.78 1.70
N PRO A 141 25.08 -10.68 0.37
CA PRO A 141 25.68 -9.51 -0.26
C PRO A 141 24.90 -8.19 -0.08
N VAL A 142 23.61 -8.27 0.26
CA VAL A 142 22.75 -7.08 0.44
C VAL A 142 22.50 -6.74 1.92
N LEU A 143 23.08 -7.51 2.85
CA LEU A 143 22.93 -7.28 4.28
C LEU A 143 24.03 -6.36 4.81
N THR A 144 23.66 -5.49 5.74
CA THR A 144 24.60 -4.62 6.45
C THR A 144 24.21 -4.55 7.92
N PRO A 145 24.88 -5.32 8.80
CA PRO A 145 24.63 -5.26 10.23
C PRO A 145 25.15 -3.93 10.80
N LEU A 146 24.37 -3.33 11.70
CA LEU A 146 24.72 -2.09 12.39
C LEU A 146 24.82 -2.36 13.89
N ALA A 147 26.04 -2.36 14.43
CA ALA A 147 26.26 -2.49 15.87
C ALA A 147 25.89 -1.18 16.58
N LEU A 148 25.30 -1.30 17.77
CA LEU A 148 24.99 -0.21 18.67
C LEU A 148 26.11 -0.11 19.71
N ASP A 149 26.70 1.08 19.83
CA ASP A 149 27.67 1.40 20.89
C ASP A 149 27.59 2.91 21.24
N PRO A 150 28.20 3.38 22.34
CA PRO A 150 28.12 4.79 22.72
C PRO A 150 28.63 5.79 21.66
N GLY A 151 29.46 5.35 20.72
CA GLY A 151 29.93 6.16 19.59
C GLY A 151 29.03 6.08 18.35
N HIS A 152 28.10 5.11 18.29
CA HIS A 152 27.20 4.87 17.18
C HIS A 152 25.74 4.81 17.69
N PRO A 153 25.02 5.95 17.67
CA PRO A 153 23.65 6.01 18.16
C PRO A 153 22.72 5.12 17.32
N PHE A 154 21.55 4.82 17.88
CA PHE A 154 20.58 3.96 17.24
C PHE A 154 20.21 4.47 15.84
N PRO A 155 20.34 3.63 14.79
CA PRO A 155 20.19 4.08 13.43
C PRO A 155 18.72 4.39 13.13
N HIS A 156 18.51 5.31 12.20
CA HIS A 156 17.18 5.52 11.65
C HIS A 156 16.65 4.22 11.00
N ILE A 157 15.43 3.82 11.38
CA ILE A 157 14.75 2.64 10.84
C ILE A 157 13.68 3.08 9.85
N SER A 158 13.67 2.52 8.65
CA SER A 158 12.67 2.83 7.61
C SER A 158 11.25 2.42 8.01
N ASN A 159 10.26 3.18 7.56
CA ASN A 159 8.84 2.84 7.76
C ASN A 159 8.47 1.46 7.19
N LEU A 160 7.55 0.75 7.84
CA LEU A 160 7.05 -0.60 7.52
C LEU A 160 8.13 -1.70 7.46
N SER A 161 9.38 -1.37 7.75
CA SER A 161 10.49 -2.31 7.63
C SER A 161 10.50 -3.33 8.75
N LEU A 162 10.81 -4.57 8.38
CA LEU A 162 11.13 -5.64 9.32
C LEU A 162 12.63 -5.59 9.63
N ASN A 163 12.97 -5.83 10.88
CA ASN A 163 14.32 -5.73 11.42
C ASN A 163 14.57 -6.88 12.38
N LEU A 164 15.85 -7.22 12.58
CA LEU A 164 16.30 -8.12 13.64
C LEU A 164 17.07 -7.30 14.68
N ALA A 165 16.66 -7.39 15.93
CA ALA A 165 17.45 -6.98 17.10
C ALA A 165 18.28 -8.19 17.53
N ILE A 166 19.59 -8.07 17.43
CA ILE A 166 20.54 -9.18 17.58
C ILE A 166 21.42 -8.89 18.79
N VAL A 167 21.52 -9.85 19.70
CA VAL A 167 22.47 -9.81 20.81
C VAL A 167 23.70 -10.61 20.40
N ILE A 168 24.86 -9.94 20.38
CA ILE A 168 26.15 -10.54 20.07
C ILE A 168 27.08 -10.43 21.27
N ARG A 169 27.86 -11.47 21.53
CA ARG A 169 28.82 -11.53 22.64
C ARG A 169 30.24 -11.62 22.12
N ASP A 170 31.13 -10.80 22.69
CA ASP A 170 32.55 -10.85 22.39
C ASP A 170 33.28 -11.95 23.19
N LYS A 171 34.55 -12.22 22.86
CA LYS A 171 35.37 -13.23 23.56
C LYS A 171 35.61 -12.91 25.05
N LYS A 172 35.37 -11.67 25.49
CA LYS A 172 35.51 -11.23 26.88
C LYS A 172 34.20 -11.39 27.66
N GLY A 173 33.12 -11.81 27.00
CA GLY A 173 31.79 -11.99 27.58
C GLY A 173 30.93 -10.72 27.56
N ASN A 174 31.38 -9.63 26.92
CA ASN A 174 30.57 -8.43 26.83
C ASN A 174 29.52 -8.59 25.73
N GLU A 175 28.26 -8.35 26.08
CA GLU A 175 27.16 -8.34 25.13
C GLU A 175 27.02 -6.96 24.48
N LYS A 176 26.70 -6.97 23.19
CA LYS A 176 26.42 -5.80 22.38
C LYS A 176 25.17 -6.05 21.57
N PHE A 177 24.48 -4.98 21.23
CA PHE A 177 23.32 -5.03 20.36
C PHE A 177 23.72 -4.71 18.94
N ALA A 178 23.16 -5.43 17.99
CA ALA A 178 23.24 -5.12 16.58
C ALA A 178 21.84 -5.12 15.97
N ARG A 179 21.60 -4.21 15.05
CA ARG A 179 20.38 -4.15 14.25
C ARG A 179 20.70 -4.60 12.84
N LEU A 180 19.81 -5.40 12.27
CA LEU A 180 19.87 -5.79 10.86
C LEU A 180 18.53 -5.51 10.19
N LYS A 181 18.53 -4.73 9.09
CA LYS A 181 17.33 -4.55 8.26
C LYS A 181 17.09 -5.83 7.48
N VAL A 182 15.86 -6.35 7.49
CA VAL A 182 15.45 -7.37 6.51
C VAL A 182 15.17 -6.64 5.19
N PRO A 183 15.88 -6.98 4.10
CA PRO A 183 15.80 -6.23 2.85
C PRO A 183 14.42 -6.39 2.19
N ASP A 184 13.85 -5.27 1.77
CA ASP A 184 12.58 -5.16 1.05
C ASP A 184 12.74 -5.38 -0.47
N THR A 185 13.97 -5.32 -0.98
CA THR A 185 14.33 -5.62 -2.38
C THR A 185 14.24 -7.11 -2.71
N LEU A 186 14.19 -7.98 -1.70
CA LEU A 186 14.06 -9.42 -1.86
C LEU A 186 12.65 -9.89 -1.47
N PRO A 187 12.12 -10.96 -2.08
CA PRO A 187 10.86 -11.56 -1.64
C PRO A 187 10.96 -11.96 -0.18
N ARG A 188 9.97 -11.62 0.64
CA ARG A 188 9.97 -11.99 2.06
C ARG A 188 9.67 -13.47 2.28
N LEU A 189 8.88 -14.09 1.39
CA LEU A 189 8.66 -15.53 1.38
C LEU A 189 9.53 -16.17 0.30
N ILE A 190 10.62 -16.81 0.71
CA ILE A 190 11.61 -17.39 -0.18
C ILE A 190 11.13 -18.75 -0.70
N PRO A 191 11.02 -18.95 -2.03
CA PRO A 191 10.68 -20.24 -2.59
C PRO A 191 11.87 -21.22 -2.47
N ILE A 192 11.66 -22.36 -1.81
CA ILE A 192 12.72 -23.36 -1.56
C ILE A 192 12.89 -24.30 -2.75
N LYS A 193 11.85 -24.50 -3.57
CA LYS A 193 11.94 -25.28 -4.82
C LYS A 193 11.66 -24.36 -6.01
N ARG A 194 12.16 -24.74 -7.19
CA ARG A 194 11.90 -24.09 -8.50
C ARG A 194 10.42 -24.19 -8.94
N SER A 195 9.48 -24.44 -8.03
CA SER A 195 8.05 -24.56 -8.29
C SER A 195 7.29 -23.24 -8.18
N SER A 196 7.97 -22.11 -8.05
CA SER A 196 7.35 -20.78 -8.13
C SER A 196 7.09 -20.40 -9.59
N GLY A 197 5.90 -20.73 -10.09
CA GLY A 197 5.23 -20.00 -11.18
C GLY A 197 5.75 -20.19 -12.59
N SER A 198 6.57 -21.20 -12.87
CA SER A 198 6.87 -21.58 -14.26
C SER A 198 6.42 -23.00 -14.50
N ALA A 199 5.73 -23.23 -15.62
CA ALA A 199 5.47 -24.57 -16.11
C ALA A 199 6.78 -25.38 -16.06
N ARG A 200 6.71 -26.59 -15.52
CA ARG A 200 7.82 -27.52 -15.60
C ARG A 200 8.18 -27.72 -17.08
N LYS A 201 9.37 -28.28 -17.35
CA LYS A 201 9.81 -28.58 -18.73
C LYS A 201 8.80 -29.45 -19.51
N ASP A 202 7.92 -30.16 -18.80
CA ASP A 202 6.85 -31.00 -19.34
C ASP A 202 5.50 -30.27 -19.52
N GLY A 203 5.45 -28.96 -19.28
CA GLY A 203 4.24 -28.13 -19.38
C GLY A 203 3.32 -28.17 -18.15
N THR A 204 3.64 -28.94 -17.10
CA THR A 204 2.79 -29.07 -15.92
C THR A 204 3.03 -27.96 -14.88
N ILE A 205 1.95 -27.49 -14.24
CA ILE A 205 2.03 -26.54 -13.12
C ILE A 205 2.40 -27.32 -11.86
N PRO A 206 3.42 -26.91 -11.09
CA PRO A 206 3.75 -27.55 -9.84
C PRO A 206 2.58 -27.50 -8.84
N PHE A 207 2.12 -28.65 -8.37
CA PHE A 207 1.10 -28.70 -7.31
C PHE A 207 1.66 -28.23 -5.95
N HIS A 208 2.90 -28.62 -5.64
CA HIS A 208 3.55 -28.30 -4.37
C HIS A 208 4.43 -27.05 -4.45
N HIS A 209 4.12 -26.06 -3.61
CA HIS A 209 4.90 -24.85 -3.40
C HIS A 209 5.46 -24.85 -1.98
N TYR A 210 6.73 -24.49 -1.81
CA TYR A 210 7.39 -24.45 -0.50
C TYR A 210 8.04 -23.10 -0.29
N PHE A 211 7.70 -22.47 0.82
CA PHE A 211 8.20 -21.16 1.20
C PHE A 211 8.79 -21.18 2.61
N VAL A 212 9.80 -20.35 2.83
CA VAL A 212 10.34 -20.02 4.16
C VAL A 212 10.45 -18.51 4.31
N TRP A 213 10.28 -18.01 5.52
CA TRP A 213 10.40 -16.59 5.84
C TRP A 213 11.85 -16.11 5.73
N LEU A 214 12.07 -15.02 5.02
CA LEU A 214 13.39 -14.41 4.79
C LEU A 214 14.07 -14.09 6.12
N GLU A 215 13.34 -13.52 7.08
CA GLU A 215 13.88 -13.21 8.41
C GLU A 215 14.37 -14.45 9.16
N GLN A 216 13.75 -15.62 8.95
CA GLN A 216 14.19 -16.87 9.57
C GLN A 216 15.43 -17.45 8.88
N VAL A 217 15.54 -17.33 7.55
CA VAL A 217 16.74 -17.70 6.80
C VAL A 217 17.92 -16.84 7.24
N ILE A 218 17.70 -15.53 7.39
CA ILE A 218 18.71 -14.59 7.91
C ILE A 218 19.10 -14.97 9.34
N ALA A 219 18.12 -15.14 10.24
CA ALA A 219 18.35 -15.49 11.64
C ALA A 219 19.19 -16.77 11.79
N ALA A 220 18.90 -17.80 10.98
CA ALA A 220 19.63 -19.07 10.99
C ALA A 220 21.09 -18.96 10.52
N ASN A 221 21.42 -17.92 9.74
CA ASN A 221 22.75 -17.73 9.15
C ASN A 221 23.48 -16.49 9.69
N LEU A 222 23.05 -15.92 10.82
CA LEU A 222 23.65 -14.70 11.40
C LEU A 222 25.14 -14.86 11.73
N CYS A 223 25.61 -16.07 12.03
CA CYS A 223 27.02 -16.34 12.34
C CYS A 223 27.96 -15.87 11.22
N ASP A 224 27.53 -15.94 9.95
CA ASP A 224 28.33 -15.50 8.79
C ASP A 224 28.50 -13.97 8.76
N LEU A 225 27.61 -13.22 9.42
CA LEU A 225 27.63 -11.75 9.49
C LEU A 225 28.47 -11.21 10.65
N PHE A 226 28.74 -12.03 11.67
CA PHE A 226 29.45 -11.62 12.88
C PHE A 226 30.68 -12.51 13.14
N PRO A 227 31.68 -12.51 12.24
CA PRO A 227 32.84 -13.38 12.37
C PRO A 227 33.61 -13.08 13.65
N GLY A 228 33.84 -14.10 14.47
CA GLY A 228 34.59 -14.01 15.73
C GLY A 228 33.78 -13.53 16.94
N LEU A 229 32.47 -13.31 16.79
CA LEU A 229 31.52 -13.03 17.86
C LEU A 229 30.51 -14.18 17.96
N GLU A 230 29.95 -14.37 19.15
CA GLU A 230 28.85 -15.31 19.38
C GLU A 230 27.52 -14.59 19.17
N VAL A 231 26.63 -15.14 18.34
CA VAL A 231 25.24 -14.67 18.24
C VAL A 231 24.44 -15.35 19.35
N VAL A 232 24.00 -14.58 20.35
CA VAL A 232 23.28 -15.07 21.53
C VAL A 232 21.81 -15.24 21.23
N ASP A 233 21.18 -14.19 20.70
CA ASP A 233 19.76 -14.20 20.33
C ASP A 233 19.46 -13.22 19.18
N ALA A 234 18.34 -13.42 18.49
CA ALA A 234 17.88 -12.58 17.40
C ALA A 234 16.35 -12.50 17.37
N HIS A 235 15.82 -11.29 17.57
CA HIS A 235 14.40 -11.04 17.68
C HIS A 235 13.89 -10.14 16.57
N PRO A 236 12.94 -10.62 15.75
CA PRO A 236 12.28 -9.79 14.76
C PRO A 236 11.42 -8.70 15.40
N PHE A 237 11.48 -7.50 14.82
CA PHE A 237 10.57 -6.40 15.11
C PHE A 237 10.27 -5.60 13.85
N ARG A 238 9.10 -4.99 13.82
CA ARG A 238 8.65 -4.16 12.71
C ARG A 238 8.15 -2.83 13.25
N ILE A 239 8.38 -1.75 12.52
CA ILE A 239 7.87 -0.44 12.91
C ILE A 239 6.90 0.13 11.88
N VAL A 240 5.96 0.94 12.36
CA VAL A 240 5.13 1.82 11.54
C VAL A 240 5.42 3.27 11.97
N ARG A 241 5.68 4.13 11.00
CA ARG A 241 5.95 5.56 11.21
C ARG A 241 4.81 6.41 10.69
N ASP A 242 4.71 7.59 11.25
CA ASP A 242 3.85 8.64 10.72
C ASP A 242 4.21 8.93 9.26
N ALA A 243 3.18 8.95 8.43
CA ALA A 243 3.27 9.19 7.02
C ALA A 243 2.62 10.52 6.62
N ASP A 244 2.09 11.31 7.56
CA ASP A 244 1.45 12.61 7.28
C ASP A 244 2.30 13.74 7.90
N ILE A 245 3.39 14.12 7.22
CA ILE A 245 4.18 15.29 7.64
C ILE A 245 3.58 16.51 6.97
N GLU A 246 2.72 17.22 7.71
CA GLU A 246 2.29 18.57 7.35
C GLU A 246 3.53 19.49 7.32
N ILE A 247 3.91 19.94 6.13
CA ILE A 247 4.78 21.10 5.99
C ILE A 247 3.88 22.33 6.16
N GLN A 248 4.27 23.26 7.03
CA GLN A 248 3.71 24.60 7.05
C GLN A 248 3.95 25.20 5.66
N GLU A 249 2.87 25.32 4.88
CA GLU A 249 2.85 25.98 3.57
C GLU A 249 3.22 27.44 3.81
N LEU A 250 4.51 27.74 3.82
CA LEU A 250 4.99 29.11 3.69
C LEU A 250 4.51 29.57 2.31
N GLU A 251 3.82 30.71 2.30
CA GLU A 251 3.40 31.42 1.09
C GLU A 251 4.58 31.47 0.11
N ALA A 252 4.57 30.64 -0.95
CA ALA A 252 5.58 30.77 -2.00
C ALA A 252 5.19 30.07 -3.30
N ASP A 253 5.60 30.74 -4.37
CA ASP A 253 5.54 30.49 -5.80
C ASP A 253 6.00 29.11 -6.33
N ASP A 254 6.24 28.07 -5.50
CA ASP A 254 6.57 26.71 -5.98
C ASP A 254 6.03 25.58 -5.07
N LEU A 255 4.78 25.17 -5.34
CA LEU A 255 4.11 24.05 -4.67
C LEU A 255 4.81 22.71 -4.95
N LEU A 256 5.41 22.52 -6.12
CA LEU A 256 6.08 21.28 -6.50
C LEU A 256 7.32 21.04 -5.64
N GLU A 257 8.16 22.07 -5.45
CA GLU A 257 9.37 21.97 -4.62
C GLU A 257 9.02 21.63 -3.16
N THR A 258 8.00 22.30 -2.61
CA THR A 258 7.50 22.05 -1.26
C THR A 258 7.02 20.60 -1.08
N MET A 259 6.33 20.04 -2.07
CA MET A 259 5.90 18.63 -2.06
C MET A 259 7.08 17.66 -2.11
N GLN A 260 8.13 17.95 -2.90
CA GLN A 260 9.32 17.08 -2.92
C GLN A 260 10.03 17.05 -1.56
N GLN A 261 10.10 18.18 -0.88
CA GLN A 261 10.66 18.25 0.46
C GLN A 261 9.81 17.48 1.48
N SER A 262 8.48 17.48 1.35
CA SER A 262 7.58 16.71 2.24
C SER A 262 7.77 15.21 2.10
N ILE A 263 7.88 14.69 0.87
CA ILE A 263 8.16 13.27 0.60
C ILE A 263 9.49 12.84 1.24
N ARG A 264 10.52 13.69 1.16
CA ARG A 264 11.82 13.42 1.81
C ARG A 264 11.71 13.41 3.33
N LYS A 265 11.03 14.41 3.91
CA LYS A 265 10.81 14.49 5.36
C LYS A 265 9.98 13.31 5.86
N ARG A 266 8.99 12.82 5.09
CA ARG A 266 8.11 11.68 5.43
C ARG A 266 8.88 10.43 5.83
N LYS A 267 10.06 10.21 5.22
CA LYS A 267 10.96 9.11 5.60
C LYS A 267 11.36 9.16 7.08
N PHE A 268 11.32 10.34 7.69
CA PHE A 268 11.72 10.62 9.08
C PHE A 268 10.55 10.87 10.04
N GLY A 269 9.31 10.52 9.70
CA GLY A 269 8.17 10.62 10.62
C GLY A 269 8.39 9.84 11.91
N SER A 270 7.77 10.26 13.02
CA SER A 270 7.92 9.59 14.33
C SER A 270 7.38 8.16 14.28
N VAL A 271 7.91 7.29 15.14
CA VAL A 271 7.44 5.90 15.23
C VAL A 271 6.11 5.86 15.98
N VAL A 272 5.09 5.29 15.34
CA VAL A 272 3.71 5.22 15.85
C VAL A 272 3.41 3.83 16.42
N GLN A 273 4.04 2.80 15.87
CA GLN A 273 3.84 1.41 16.32
C GLN A 273 5.15 0.63 16.24
N VAL A 274 5.43 -0.17 17.28
CA VAL A 274 6.49 -1.18 17.28
C VAL A 274 5.86 -2.55 17.50
N ALA A 275 5.97 -3.41 16.50
CA ALA A 275 5.47 -4.76 16.48
C ALA A 275 6.58 -5.75 16.84
N ILE A 276 6.37 -6.61 17.83
CA ILE A 276 7.37 -7.59 18.31
C ILE A 276 6.74 -8.97 18.53
N TYR A 277 7.57 -10.01 18.57
CA TYR A 277 7.13 -11.35 18.97
C TYR A 277 7.11 -11.52 20.50
N PRO A 278 6.25 -12.41 21.05
CA PRO A 278 6.19 -12.67 22.50
C PRO A 278 7.50 -13.21 23.09
N SER A 279 8.38 -13.78 22.26
CA SER A 279 9.67 -14.32 22.68
C SER A 279 10.75 -13.26 22.89
N MET A 280 10.49 -11.98 22.58
CA MET A 280 11.46 -10.90 22.79
C MET A 280 11.61 -10.60 24.29
N PRO A 281 12.83 -10.67 24.86
CA PRO A 281 13.09 -10.31 26.25
C PRO A 281 12.74 -8.85 26.56
N ASP A 282 12.34 -8.59 27.81
CA ASP A 282 11.98 -7.25 28.28
C ASP A 282 13.14 -6.25 28.11
N GLU A 283 14.38 -6.67 28.33
CA GLU A 283 15.58 -5.81 28.17
C GLU A 283 15.71 -5.28 26.72
N ILE A 284 15.43 -6.12 25.73
CA ILE A 284 15.49 -5.75 24.31
C ILE A 284 14.30 -4.86 23.95
N ARG A 285 13.12 -5.18 24.48
CA ARG A 285 11.93 -4.35 24.31
C ARG A 285 12.17 -2.95 24.85
N ASP A 286 12.70 -2.83 26.06
CA ASP A 286 12.92 -1.55 26.74
C ASP A 286 13.99 -0.73 26.00
N LEU A 287 15.04 -1.39 25.49
CA LEU A 287 16.02 -0.77 24.59
C LEU A 287 15.35 -0.19 23.34
N LEU A 288 14.46 -0.96 22.68
CA LEU A 288 13.72 -0.46 21.51
C LEU A 288 12.79 0.70 21.87
N VAL A 289 12.11 0.65 23.02
CA VAL A 289 11.22 1.71 23.49
C VAL A 289 11.98 3.02 23.69
N GLU A 290 13.12 2.95 24.38
CA GLU A 290 13.98 4.11 24.64
C GLU A 290 14.55 4.69 23.34
N ASN A 291 15.18 3.85 22.51
CA ASN A 291 15.89 4.31 21.31
C ASN A 291 14.97 4.73 20.16
N LEU A 292 13.72 4.23 20.12
CA LEU A 292 12.73 4.64 19.12
C LEU A 292 11.85 5.81 19.62
N GLU A 293 12.06 6.27 20.86
CA GLU A 293 11.29 7.36 21.49
C GLU A 293 9.78 7.10 21.45
N VAL A 294 9.38 5.85 21.75
CA VAL A 294 7.97 5.43 21.78
C VAL A 294 7.50 5.21 23.21
N GLN A 295 6.18 5.20 23.40
CA GLN A 295 5.61 4.82 24.69
C GLN A 295 5.47 3.29 24.79
N PRO A 296 5.48 2.68 25.99
CA PRO A 296 5.23 1.25 26.15
C PRO A 296 3.91 0.79 25.51
N ASN A 297 2.90 1.67 25.52
CA ASN A 297 1.60 1.42 24.92
C ASN A 297 1.61 1.45 23.36
N ASP A 298 2.72 1.84 22.74
CA ASP A 298 2.93 1.81 21.29
C ASP A 298 3.63 0.51 20.84
N VAL A 299 3.97 -0.37 21.79
CA VAL A 299 4.50 -1.71 21.54
C VAL A 299 3.37 -2.72 21.47
N TYR A 300 3.31 -3.45 20.35
CA TYR A 300 2.30 -4.45 20.05
C TYR A 300 2.97 -5.82 19.99
N VAL A 301 2.69 -6.64 21.00
CA VAL A 301 3.08 -8.04 21.03
C VAL A 301 2.15 -8.82 20.12
N MET A 302 2.69 -9.41 19.08
CA MET A 302 1.95 -10.04 18.00
C MET A 302 2.57 -11.39 17.65
N ASN A 303 1.76 -12.34 17.19
CA ASN A 303 2.25 -13.66 16.76
C ASN A 303 2.89 -13.59 15.35
N HIS A 304 3.50 -14.69 14.91
CA HIS A 304 4.09 -14.79 13.58
C HIS A 304 3.03 -14.86 12.46
N PRO A 305 3.17 -14.14 11.31
CA PRO A 305 4.22 -13.17 10.98
C PRO A 305 3.87 -11.74 11.42
N LEU A 306 4.89 -10.91 11.68
CA LEU A 306 4.72 -9.45 11.72
C LEU A 306 4.46 -8.95 10.29
N GLY A 307 3.51 -8.03 10.08
CA GLY A 307 3.25 -7.45 8.75
C GLY A 307 2.53 -8.41 7.80
N LEU A 308 1.21 -8.56 7.99
CA LEU A 308 0.34 -9.42 7.17
C LEU A 308 0.23 -8.97 5.70
N ALA A 309 0.54 -7.71 5.39
CA ALA A 309 0.56 -7.19 4.02
C ALA A 309 1.46 -8.03 3.07
N ASN A 310 2.54 -8.63 3.58
CA ASN A 310 3.42 -9.46 2.76
C ASN A 310 2.76 -10.77 2.27
N LEU A 311 1.59 -11.16 2.77
CA LEU A 311 0.82 -12.31 2.27
C LEU A 311 0.34 -12.10 0.83
N TRP A 312 0.28 -10.86 0.34
CA TRP A 312 0.10 -10.57 -1.10
C TRP A 312 1.09 -11.32 -1.98
N GLN A 313 2.32 -11.55 -1.48
CA GLN A 313 3.33 -12.28 -2.22
C GLN A 313 2.88 -13.71 -2.54
N LEU A 314 2.24 -14.41 -1.60
CA LEU A 314 1.71 -15.77 -1.85
C LEU A 314 0.57 -15.73 -2.86
N TYR A 315 -0.38 -14.81 -2.69
CA TYR A 315 -1.47 -14.64 -3.64
C TYR A 315 -0.98 -14.42 -5.07
N ASN A 316 0.03 -13.57 -5.25
CA ASN A 316 0.56 -13.21 -6.56
C ASN A 316 1.48 -14.28 -7.17
N SER A 317 2.26 -15.01 -6.35
CA SER A 317 3.25 -15.98 -6.85
C SER A 317 2.75 -17.40 -7.05
N VAL A 318 1.60 -17.76 -6.45
CA VAL A 318 1.01 -19.10 -6.58
C VAL A 318 0.00 -19.15 -7.72
N GLU A 319 0.29 -19.97 -8.73
CA GLU A 319 -0.51 -20.17 -9.94
C GLU A 319 -1.56 -21.30 -9.78
N ARG A 320 -2.32 -21.27 -8.69
CA ARG A 320 -3.43 -22.20 -8.41
C ARG A 320 -4.77 -21.47 -8.57
N PHE A 321 -5.20 -21.30 -9.83
CA PHE A 321 -6.34 -20.46 -10.20
C PHE A 321 -7.69 -20.96 -9.66
N GLU A 322 -7.82 -22.24 -9.40
CA GLU A 322 -8.98 -22.86 -8.75
C GLU A 322 -9.11 -22.48 -7.27
N LEU A 323 -8.05 -21.96 -6.65
CA LEU A 323 -8.06 -21.42 -5.28
C LEU A 323 -8.32 -19.91 -5.25
N LYS A 324 -8.61 -19.30 -6.40
CA LYS A 324 -8.89 -17.86 -6.59
C LYS A 324 -10.29 -17.66 -7.13
N TYR A 325 -10.80 -16.42 -7.08
CA TYR A 325 -12.03 -16.12 -7.81
C TYR A 325 -11.79 -16.31 -9.32
N PRO A 326 -12.80 -16.81 -10.07
CA PRO A 326 -12.74 -16.83 -11.52
C PRO A 326 -12.49 -15.41 -12.05
N PRO A 327 -11.54 -15.22 -12.99
CA PRO A 327 -11.28 -13.89 -13.53
C PRO A 327 -12.53 -13.38 -14.23
N TYR A 328 -13.00 -12.20 -13.82
CA TYR A 328 -14.11 -11.53 -14.49
C TYR A 328 -13.61 -10.83 -15.75
N LYS A 329 -14.14 -11.22 -16.91
CA LYS A 329 -13.84 -10.54 -18.18
C LYS A 329 -14.76 -9.33 -18.35
N GLN A 330 -14.18 -8.15 -18.19
CA GLN A 330 -14.88 -6.89 -18.40
C GLN A 330 -15.50 -6.82 -19.80
N ARG A 331 -16.69 -6.23 -19.90
CA ARG A 331 -17.41 -6.08 -21.17
C ARG A 331 -17.22 -4.68 -21.73
N THR A 332 -17.24 -4.56 -23.05
CA THR A 332 -17.39 -3.27 -23.72
C THR A 332 -18.86 -3.14 -24.13
N PRO A 333 -19.56 -2.05 -23.77
CA PRO A 333 -20.93 -1.81 -24.25
C PRO A 333 -21.00 -1.88 -25.77
N LYS A 334 -22.07 -2.47 -26.31
CA LYS A 334 -22.21 -2.70 -27.77
C LYS A 334 -21.97 -1.43 -28.60
N PRO A 335 -22.55 -0.26 -28.27
CA PRO A 335 -22.32 0.96 -29.07
C PRO A 335 -20.84 1.32 -29.16
N LEU A 336 -20.08 1.15 -28.08
CA LEU A 336 -18.66 1.51 -28.00
C LEU A 336 -17.72 0.41 -28.50
N ARG A 337 -18.22 -0.81 -28.70
CA ARG A 337 -17.43 -1.94 -29.20
C ARG A 337 -17.42 -1.98 -30.73
N ASP A 338 -18.55 -1.69 -31.34
CA ASP A 338 -18.78 -1.89 -32.77
C ASP A 338 -18.67 -0.53 -33.52
N LEU A 339 -17.62 0.24 -33.20
CA LEU A 339 -17.34 1.54 -33.82
C LEU A 339 -16.89 1.36 -35.28
N GLU A 340 -17.48 2.11 -36.21
CA GLU A 340 -17.07 2.11 -37.62
C GLU A 340 -15.70 2.77 -37.80
N THR A 341 -15.47 3.88 -37.08
CA THR A 341 -14.21 4.60 -36.99
C THR A 341 -14.00 5.05 -35.53
N PRO A 342 -12.76 5.32 -35.09
CA PRO A 342 -12.53 5.89 -33.76
C PRO A 342 -13.38 7.15 -33.48
N GLU A 343 -13.54 8.02 -34.49
CA GLU A 343 -14.31 9.26 -34.40
C GLU A 343 -15.81 9.05 -34.18
N SER A 344 -16.34 7.87 -34.52
CA SER A 344 -17.74 7.49 -34.30
C SER A 344 -18.14 7.55 -32.82
N ILE A 345 -17.19 7.54 -31.88
CA ILE A 345 -17.46 7.72 -30.45
C ILE A 345 -18.16 9.07 -30.17
N PHE A 346 -17.82 10.14 -30.89
CA PHE A 346 -18.44 11.45 -30.73
C PHE A 346 -19.87 11.49 -31.29
N GLU A 347 -20.16 10.69 -32.31
CA GLU A 347 -21.50 10.56 -32.89
C GLU A 347 -22.43 9.82 -31.93
N ILE A 348 -21.93 8.76 -31.30
CA ILE A 348 -22.66 8.00 -30.28
C ILE A 348 -23.01 8.90 -29.09
N ILE A 349 -22.01 9.56 -28.49
CA ILE A 349 -22.23 10.45 -27.33
C ILE A 349 -23.15 11.62 -27.70
N ARG A 350 -23.16 12.03 -28.97
CA ARG A 350 -24.08 13.06 -29.46
C ARG A 350 -25.52 12.55 -29.55
N SER A 351 -25.71 11.28 -29.90
CA SER A 351 -27.04 10.66 -30.02
C SER A 351 -27.66 10.35 -28.65
N GLU A 352 -26.87 9.86 -27.69
CA GLU A 352 -27.34 9.49 -26.36
C GLU A 352 -26.25 9.57 -25.29
N ASN A 353 -26.66 9.70 -24.03
CA ASN A 353 -25.74 9.62 -22.90
C ASN A 353 -25.28 8.17 -22.71
N VAL A 354 -23.97 7.97 -22.50
CA VAL A 354 -23.38 6.66 -22.24
C VAL A 354 -22.97 6.58 -20.76
N LEU A 355 -23.45 5.56 -20.06
CA LEU A 355 -23.04 5.22 -18.71
C LEU A 355 -22.10 4.01 -18.78
N LEU A 356 -20.95 4.11 -18.09
CA LEU A 356 -20.05 2.99 -17.86
C LEU A 356 -20.09 2.61 -16.39
N HIS A 357 -20.10 1.32 -16.07
CA HIS A 357 -20.07 0.81 -14.71
C HIS A 357 -18.87 -0.11 -14.50
N HIS A 358 -17.84 0.41 -13.82
CA HIS A 358 -16.64 -0.34 -13.48
C HIS A 358 -16.88 -1.16 -12.20
N PRO A 359 -16.24 -2.33 -12.02
CA PRO A 359 -15.30 -2.98 -12.94
C PRO A 359 -16.01 -3.89 -13.97
N TYR A 360 -17.33 -3.89 -14.05
CA TYR A 360 -18.09 -4.77 -14.95
C TYR A 360 -17.85 -4.44 -16.43
N GLU A 361 -17.71 -3.15 -16.72
CA GLU A 361 -17.36 -2.62 -18.02
C GLU A 361 -15.91 -2.13 -18.04
N THR A 362 -15.24 -2.28 -19.18
CA THR A 362 -13.84 -1.88 -19.32
C THR A 362 -13.69 -0.36 -19.32
N PHE A 363 -12.57 0.14 -18.79
CA PHE A 363 -12.18 1.54 -18.85
C PHE A 363 -11.61 1.95 -20.23
N SER A 364 -11.35 0.97 -21.12
CA SER A 364 -10.80 1.22 -22.46
C SER A 364 -11.54 2.30 -23.26
N PRO A 365 -12.88 2.37 -23.30
CA PRO A 365 -13.57 3.41 -24.06
C PRO A 365 -13.27 4.84 -23.58
N VAL A 366 -12.95 5.03 -22.30
CA VAL A 366 -12.54 6.34 -21.76
C VAL A 366 -11.15 6.71 -22.26
N ILE A 367 -10.24 5.72 -22.34
CA ILE A 367 -8.90 5.90 -22.92
C ILE A 367 -9.03 6.18 -24.43
N ASP A 368 -9.85 5.41 -25.14
CA ASP A 368 -10.09 5.56 -26.58
C ASP A 368 -10.73 6.91 -26.91
N PHE A 369 -11.63 7.40 -26.05
CA PHE A 369 -12.19 8.76 -26.13
C PHE A 369 -11.10 9.83 -26.12
N LEU A 370 -10.10 9.72 -25.23
CA LEU A 370 -8.99 10.66 -25.15
C LEU A 370 -8.02 10.54 -26.33
N TYR A 371 -7.66 9.32 -26.75
CA TYR A 371 -6.78 9.13 -27.91
C TYR A 371 -7.44 9.57 -29.22
N THR A 372 -8.74 9.32 -29.38
CA THR A 372 -9.53 9.83 -30.50
C THR A 372 -9.52 11.36 -30.46
N ALA A 373 -9.71 11.96 -29.28
CA ALA A 373 -9.62 13.40 -29.11
C ALA A 373 -8.25 13.96 -29.49
N ALA A 374 -7.17 13.28 -29.12
CA ALA A 374 -5.81 13.69 -29.41
C ALA A 374 -5.53 13.68 -30.93
N ARG A 375 -6.12 12.74 -31.67
CA ARG A 375 -5.86 12.50 -33.09
C ARG A 375 -6.81 13.22 -34.04
N ASP A 376 -8.05 13.49 -33.62
CA ASP A 376 -9.05 14.17 -34.45
C ASP A 376 -8.59 15.61 -34.78
N PRO A 377 -8.47 15.99 -36.07
CA PRO A 377 -8.07 17.35 -36.46
C PRO A 377 -9.11 18.43 -36.10
N ASN A 378 -10.36 18.04 -35.84
CA ASN A 378 -11.43 18.97 -35.47
C ASN A 378 -11.47 19.26 -33.96
N VAL A 379 -10.73 18.53 -33.13
CA VAL A 379 -10.64 18.81 -31.71
C VAL A 379 -9.72 20.01 -31.48
N LEU A 380 -10.26 21.02 -30.81
CA LEU A 380 -9.59 22.29 -30.53
C LEU A 380 -8.90 22.29 -29.16
N ALA A 381 -9.56 21.69 -28.16
CA ALA A 381 -9.06 21.71 -26.78
C ALA A 381 -9.51 20.49 -25.98
N ILE A 382 -8.69 20.11 -24.99
CA ILE A 382 -8.99 19.10 -23.98
C ILE A 382 -8.76 19.72 -22.61
N LYS A 383 -9.74 19.61 -21.70
CA LYS A 383 -9.63 20.05 -20.31
C LYS A 383 -9.92 18.88 -19.39
N GLN A 384 -9.01 18.56 -18.46
CA GLN A 384 -9.17 17.38 -17.62
C GLN A 384 -8.68 17.61 -16.19
N THR A 385 -9.37 17.01 -15.21
CA THR A 385 -8.84 16.86 -13.86
C THR A 385 -8.05 15.55 -13.76
N VAL A 386 -6.86 15.64 -13.18
CA VAL A 386 -5.95 14.51 -13.02
C VAL A 386 -5.67 14.33 -11.53
N TYR A 387 -6.19 13.22 -10.98
CA TYR A 387 -6.07 12.84 -9.59
C TYR A 387 -5.49 11.42 -9.53
N ARG A 388 -4.27 11.28 -8.97
CA ARG A 388 -3.49 10.03 -8.91
C ARG A 388 -3.18 9.43 -10.27
N VAL A 389 -1.96 9.67 -10.73
CA VAL A 389 -1.42 9.06 -11.94
C VAL A 389 -0.50 7.92 -11.55
N GLY A 390 -0.84 6.69 -11.95
CA GLY A 390 0.05 5.54 -11.78
C GLY A 390 1.33 5.69 -12.60
N SER A 391 2.30 4.79 -12.38
CA SER A 391 3.55 4.76 -13.15
C SER A 391 3.34 4.47 -14.64
N ASN A 392 2.22 3.85 -15.00
CA ASN A 392 1.75 3.68 -16.38
C ASN A 392 0.41 4.43 -16.53
N ALA A 393 0.41 5.44 -17.40
CA ALA A 393 -0.63 6.47 -17.41
C ALA A 393 -1.14 6.76 -18.83
N PRO A 394 -1.91 5.84 -19.44
CA PRO A 394 -2.40 6.01 -20.82
C PRO A 394 -3.23 7.28 -21.00
N VAL A 395 -3.85 7.77 -19.92
CA VAL A 395 -4.57 9.05 -19.89
C VAL A 395 -3.61 10.23 -20.06
N VAL A 396 -2.48 10.23 -19.35
CA VAL A 396 -1.47 11.29 -19.47
C VAL A 396 -0.78 11.22 -20.81
N GLU A 397 -0.45 10.02 -21.30
CA GLU A 397 0.10 9.80 -22.64
C GLU A 397 -0.82 10.37 -23.75
N ALA A 398 -2.14 10.16 -23.66
CA ALA A 398 -3.09 10.73 -24.61
C ALA A 398 -3.12 12.27 -24.56
N LEU A 399 -2.97 12.88 -23.37
CA LEU A 399 -2.91 14.33 -23.21
C LEU A 399 -1.61 14.92 -23.78
N LEU A 400 -0.48 14.23 -23.60
CA LEU A 400 0.80 14.59 -24.22
C LEU A 400 0.69 14.56 -25.75
N GLU A 401 0.15 13.47 -26.31
CA GLU A 401 -0.07 13.35 -27.77
C GLU A 401 -0.98 14.47 -28.29
N ALA A 402 -2.02 14.86 -27.54
CA ALA A 402 -2.90 15.95 -27.94
C ALA A 402 -2.16 17.29 -28.00
N ALA A 403 -1.30 17.59 -27.02
CA ALA A 403 -0.50 18.81 -26.97
C ALA A 403 0.53 18.86 -28.11
N GLU A 404 1.24 17.75 -28.37
CA GLU A 404 2.18 17.61 -29.49
C GLU A 404 1.49 17.83 -30.85
N ARG A 405 0.22 17.45 -30.97
CA ARG A 405 -0.61 17.69 -32.17
C ARG A 405 -1.26 19.08 -32.21
N GLY A 406 -0.81 20.01 -31.36
CA GLY A 406 -1.21 21.42 -31.37
C GLY A 406 -2.59 21.72 -30.78
N LYS A 407 -3.17 20.80 -30.00
CA LYS A 407 -4.44 21.03 -29.30
C LYS A 407 -4.20 21.82 -28.03
N GLN A 408 -5.15 22.67 -27.64
CA GLN A 408 -5.06 23.37 -26.36
C GLN A 408 -5.41 22.39 -25.22
N VAL A 409 -4.41 21.94 -24.47
CA VAL A 409 -4.62 21.02 -23.35
C VAL A 409 -4.48 21.79 -22.04
N ALA A 410 -5.46 21.67 -21.15
CA ALA A 410 -5.41 22.22 -19.80
C ALA A 410 -5.70 21.12 -18.77
N VAL A 411 -4.82 20.96 -17.79
CA VAL A 411 -4.93 19.93 -16.77
C VAL A 411 -4.97 20.58 -15.40
N LEU A 412 -5.99 20.26 -14.60
CA LEU A 412 -5.96 20.55 -13.17
C LEU A 412 -5.43 19.31 -12.45
N MET A 413 -4.26 19.43 -11.81
CA MET A 413 -3.60 18.32 -11.14
C MET A 413 -3.58 18.49 -9.62
N GLU A 414 -4.02 17.45 -8.91
CA GLU A 414 -3.95 17.37 -7.45
C GLU A 414 -2.66 16.66 -7.02
N LEU A 415 -1.71 17.42 -6.51
CA LEU A 415 -0.42 16.91 -6.05
C LEU A 415 -0.50 16.22 -4.69
N LYS A 416 -1.45 16.58 -3.82
CA LYS A 416 -1.60 16.00 -2.46
C LYS A 416 -2.26 14.62 -2.44
N ALA A 417 -2.18 13.88 -3.55
CA ALA A 417 -2.76 12.55 -3.60
C ALA A 417 -1.85 11.55 -2.86
N ARG A 418 -2.32 11.11 -1.67
CA ARG A 418 -1.56 10.23 -0.77
C ARG A 418 -1.00 9.00 -1.48
N PHE A 419 0.30 8.76 -1.30
CA PHE A 419 1.09 7.62 -1.80
C PHE A 419 1.40 7.60 -3.31
N ASP A 420 0.90 8.59 -4.07
CA ASP A 420 1.16 8.72 -5.52
C ASP A 420 1.94 10.02 -5.84
N GLU A 421 2.44 10.73 -4.82
CA GLU A 421 2.98 12.08 -4.96
C GLU A 421 4.20 12.13 -5.89
N GLU A 422 5.11 11.15 -5.79
CA GLU A 422 6.33 11.09 -6.62
C GLU A 422 6.00 10.89 -8.11
N SER A 423 5.05 10.00 -8.41
CA SER A 423 4.57 9.76 -9.78
C SER A 423 3.87 11.00 -10.33
N ASN A 424 3.00 11.63 -9.54
CA ASN A 424 2.28 12.85 -9.96
C ASN A 424 3.26 13.99 -10.28
N ILE A 425 4.32 14.18 -9.49
CA ILE A 425 5.35 15.20 -9.73
C ILE A 425 6.09 14.93 -11.05
N GLY A 426 6.42 13.67 -11.34
CA GLY A 426 7.03 13.28 -12.61
C GLY A 426 6.14 13.61 -13.81
N TRP A 427 4.86 13.25 -13.73
CA TRP A 427 3.89 13.53 -14.79
C TRP A 427 3.56 15.02 -14.95
N ALA A 428 3.58 15.80 -13.86
CA ALA A 428 3.45 17.26 -13.89
C ALA A 428 4.45 17.88 -14.86
N ARG A 429 5.73 17.55 -14.67
CA ARG A 429 6.83 18.06 -15.46
C ARG A 429 6.73 17.64 -16.91
N ALA A 430 6.41 16.37 -17.16
CA ALA A 430 6.22 15.88 -18.52
C ALA A 430 5.11 16.63 -19.27
N LEU A 431 3.99 16.94 -18.60
CA LEU A 431 2.90 17.72 -19.18
C LEU A 431 3.31 19.18 -19.44
N GLU A 432 3.97 19.83 -18.49
CA GLU A 432 4.49 21.19 -18.65
C GLU A 432 5.49 21.29 -19.81
N ASP A 433 6.43 20.35 -19.90
CA ASP A 433 7.44 20.27 -20.95
C ASP A 433 6.81 20.09 -22.35
N ALA A 434 5.67 19.41 -22.44
CA ALA A 434 4.89 19.25 -23.68
C ALA A 434 4.00 20.45 -24.02
N GLY A 435 4.01 21.53 -23.22
CA GLY A 435 3.23 22.74 -23.44
C GLY A 435 1.78 22.66 -22.96
N VAL A 436 1.45 21.69 -22.11
CA VAL A 436 0.13 21.61 -21.45
C VAL A 436 0.01 22.72 -20.40
N HIS A 437 -1.14 23.38 -20.35
CA HIS A 437 -1.43 24.34 -19.29
C HIS A 437 -1.82 23.60 -18.00
N VAL A 438 -0.81 23.25 -17.20
CA VAL A 438 -0.96 22.59 -15.90
C VAL A 438 -1.32 23.62 -14.84
N VAL A 439 -2.42 23.38 -14.12
CA VAL A 439 -2.88 24.16 -12.99
C VAL A 439 -2.89 23.29 -11.75
N TYR A 440 -2.25 23.74 -10.70
CA TYR A 440 -2.26 23.04 -9.41
C TYR A 440 -3.50 23.40 -8.59
N GLY A 441 -3.95 22.47 -7.75
CA GLY A 441 -5.05 22.73 -6.80
C GLY A 441 -4.79 23.96 -5.93
N LEU A 442 -5.85 24.68 -5.56
CA LEU A 442 -5.77 25.84 -4.69
C LEU A 442 -5.38 25.42 -3.27
N VAL A 443 -4.55 26.23 -2.61
CA VAL A 443 -4.14 26.02 -1.22
C VAL A 443 -5.38 25.90 -0.32
N GLY A 444 -5.38 24.90 0.56
CA GLY A 444 -6.50 24.60 1.46
C GLY A 444 -7.72 23.96 0.80
N LEU A 445 -7.76 23.79 -0.53
CA LEU A 445 -8.87 23.19 -1.25
C LEU A 445 -8.42 21.97 -2.04
N LYS A 446 -9.16 20.86 -1.88
CA LYS A 446 -8.90 19.62 -2.61
C LYS A 446 -9.85 19.48 -3.80
N THR A 447 -9.30 19.31 -4.99
CA THR A 447 -10.13 19.01 -6.17
C THR A 447 -10.36 17.50 -6.28
N HIS A 448 -11.58 17.06 -5.96
CA HIS A 448 -11.95 15.64 -5.97
C HIS A 448 -12.84 15.23 -7.15
N CYS A 449 -13.28 16.16 -7.99
CA CYS A 449 -14.09 15.83 -9.17
C CYS A 449 -13.23 15.19 -10.26
N LYS A 450 -13.82 14.26 -11.02
CA LYS A 450 -13.16 13.61 -12.16
C LYS A 450 -13.92 13.93 -13.42
N VAL A 451 -13.36 14.89 -14.16
CA VAL A 451 -14.01 15.49 -15.31
C VAL A 451 -13.00 15.56 -16.44
N SER A 452 -13.43 15.12 -17.63
CA SER A 452 -12.72 15.38 -18.87
C SER A 452 -13.69 16.02 -19.85
N MET A 453 -13.25 17.08 -20.51
CA MET A 453 -14.03 17.83 -21.48
C MET A 453 -13.24 18.00 -22.76
N ILE A 454 -13.81 17.53 -23.86
CA ILE A 454 -13.29 17.73 -25.22
C ILE A 454 -14.12 18.80 -25.90
N VAL A 455 -13.43 19.78 -26.50
CA VAL A 455 -14.02 20.85 -27.31
C VAL A 455 -13.70 20.58 -28.77
N ARG A 456 -14.72 20.23 -29.55
CA ARG A 456 -14.61 19.83 -30.96
C ARG A 456 -15.36 20.81 -31.87
N ARG A 457 -14.76 21.16 -33.01
CA ARG A 457 -15.42 21.91 -34.08
C ARG A 457 -16.31 20.97 -34.88
N GLU A 458 -17.59 21.32 -35.04
CA GLU A 458 -18.53 20.56 -35.87
C GLU A 458 -19.32 21.52 -36.76
N GLY A 459 -19.08 21.44 -38.08
CA GLY A 459 -19.60 22.42 -39.03
C GLY A 459 -19.13 23.84 -38.71
N GLU A 460 -20.06 24.77 -38.59
CA GLU A 460 -19.78 26.16 -38.20
C GLU A 460 -19.73 26.37 -36.68
N GLY A 461 -20.06 25.34 -35.88
CA GLY A 461 -20.20 25.43 -34.44
C GLY A 461 -19.08 24.76 -33.64
N ILE A 462 -19.17 24.91 -32.32
CA ILE A 462 -18.34 24.21 -31.33
C ILE A 462 -19.26 23.33 -30.48
N ARG A 463 -18.87 22.07 -30.29
CA ARG A 463 -19.54 21.12 -29.42
C ARG A 463 -18.61 20.67 -28.30
N ARG A 464 -19.19 20.37 -27.14
CA ARG A 464 -18.48 19.95 -25.93
C ARG A 464 -18.93 18.55 -25.56
N TYR A 465 -17.98 17.66 -25.36
CA TYR A 465 -18.19 16.29 -24.91
C TYR A 465 -17.59 16.16 -23.51
N LEU A 466 -18.40 15.71 -22.55
CA LEU A 466 -17.99 15.60 -21.15
C LEU A 466 -18.01 14.13 -20.71
N HIS A 467 -16.98 13.75 -19.98
CA HIS A 467 -16.93 12.53 -19.19
C HIS A 467 -16.87 12.92 -17.71
N LEU A 468 -17.79 12.38 -16.91
CA LEU A 468 -17.89 12.59 -15.47
C LEU A 468 -17.76 11.22 -14.79
N ALA A 469 -16.90 11.12 -13.78
CA ALA A 469 -16.68 9.88 -13.05
C ALA A 469 -16.70 10.09 -11.53
N THR A 470 -17.11 9.05 -10.80
CA THR A 470 -16.94 8.94 -9.34
C THR A 470 -15.49 8.58 -9.01
N GLY A 471 -14.89 7.72 -9.83
CA GLY A 471 -13.53 7.18 -9.70
C GLY A 471 -12.45 7.98 -10.41
N ASN A 472 -11.20 7.66 -10.09
CA ASN A 472 -10.02 8.28 -10.70
C ASN A 472 -9.81 7.80 -12.15
N TYR A 473 -9.12 8.59 -12.96
CA TYR A 473 -8.69 8.22 -14.32
C TYR A 473 -7.51 7.23 -14.29
N ASN A 474 -7.67 6.08 -13.63
CA ASN A 474 -6.65 5.06 -13.45
C ASN A 474 -7.18 3.69 -13.88
N ALA A 475 -6.63 3.19 -15.00
CA ALA A 475 -7.04 1.95 -15.65
C ALA A 475 -6.73 0.68 -14.86
N VAL A 476 -5.84 0.77 -13.86
CA VAL A 476 -5.54 -0.33 -12.95
C VAL A 476 -6.66 -0.40 -11.91
N THR A 477 -6.97 0.72 -11.25
CA THR A 477 -8.00 0.78 -10.19
C THR A 477 -9.40 0.48 -10.71
N SER A 478 -9.72 0.85 -11.95
CA SER A 478 -11.01 0.55 -12.59
C SER A 478 -11.30 -0.96 -12.75
N ARG A 479 -10.36 -1.84 -12.44
CA ARG A 479 -10.54 -3.30 -12.47
C ARG A 479 -11.01 -3.88 -11.13
N PHE A 480 -10.91 -3.11 -10.06
CA PHE A 480 -11.20 -3.59 -8.70
C PHE A 480 -12.00 -2.60 -7.84
N TYR A 481 -12.15 -1.35 -8.25
CA TYR A 481 -13.12 -0.43 -7.67
C TYR A 481 -14.41 -0.43 -8.49
N GLU A 482 -15.52 -0.25 -7.77
CA GLU A 482 -16.82 0.00 -8.36
C GLU A 482 -17.02 1.52 -8.49
N ASP A 483 -17.16 1.99 -9.73
CA ASP A 483 -17.22 3.40 -10.11
C ASP A 483 -18.15 3.62 -11.32
#